data_AF-A0A4V6WIB8-F1
#
_entry.id   AF-A0A4V6WIB8-F1
#
_cell.length_a   1.000
_cell.length_b   1.000
_cell.length_c   1.000
_cell.angle_alpha   90.00
_cell.angle_beta   90.00
_cell.angle_gamma   90.00
#
_symmetry.space_group_name_H-M   'P 1'
#
loop_
_entity.id
_entity.type
_entity.pdbx_description
1 polymer ?
#
loop_
_entity_poly.entity_id
_entity_poly.type
_entity_poly.pdbx_seq_one_letter_code
_entity_poly.pdbx_strand_id
1 'polypeptide(L)'
;MSLTIGLIAMINALGYFAVIWAFRASFRELRSATWWFATEFTILAGAIILRGLYWDVALPLMRLWVPDFAVQWSDATRGRMINIVFGLMKMASFFCALKCRQMLIPEAEREQWPNWRAWMHPTKIRLLPWR
;
A
#
# COMPACT_ATOMS: atom_id res chain seq x y z
N MET A 1 -0.68 -2.51 22.08
CA MET A 1 0.30 -2.84 21.01
C MET A 1 -0.17 -3.92 20.04
N SER A 2 -0.65 -5.09 20.49
CA SER A 2 -1.17 -6.15 19.59
C SER A 2 -2.36 -5.66 18.74
N LEU A 3 -3.23 -4.86 19.36
CA LEU A 3 -4.37 -4.18 18.71
C LEU A 3 -3.91 -3.25 17.56
N THR A 4 -2.82 -2.50 17.77
CA THR A 4 -2.26 -1.57 16.77
C THR A 4 -1.77 -2.30 15.52
N ILE A 5 -1.15 -3.47 15.68
CA ILE A 5 -0.64 -4.28 14.57
C ILE A 5 -1.78 -4.93 13.79
N GLY A 6 -2.79 -5.44 14.50
CA GLY A 6 -4.02 -5.94 13.87
C GLY A 6 -4.73 -4.86 13.07
N LEU A 7 -4.78 -3.63 13.62
CA LEU A 7 -5.37 -2.48 12.94
C LEU A 7 -4.59 -2.10 11.66
N ILE A 8 -3.25 -2.08 11.73
CA ILE A 8 -2.40 -1.82 10.55
C ILE A 8 -2.60 -2.92 9.49
N ALA A 9 -2.70 -4.18 9.90
CA ALA A 9 -2.96 -5.29 8.97
C ALA A 9 -4.34 -5.18 8.30
N MET A 10 -5.38 -4.83 9.06
CA MET A 10 -6.72 -4.57 8.52
C MET A 10 -6.75 -3.38 7.56
N ILE A 11 -6.14 -2.26 7.95
CA ILE A 11 -6.03 -1.08 7.07
C ILE A 11 -5.27 -1.46 5.80
N ASN A 12 -4.23 -2.28 5.91
CA ASN A 12 -3.50 -2.70 4.74
C ASN A 12 -4.32 -3.61 3.82
N ALA A 13 -5.08 -4.55 4.37
CA ALA A 13 -5.97 -5.40 3.59
C ALA A 13 -7.06 -4.58 2.88
N LEU A 14 -7.72 -3.67 3.60
CA LEU A 14 -8.72 -2.76 3.03
C LEU A 14 -8.11 -1.81 2.00
N GLY A 15 -6.89 -1.34 2.23
CA GLY A 15 -6.10 -0.52 1.31
C GLY A 15 -5.86 -1.25 -0.01
N TYR A 16 -5.41 -2.51 0.02
CA TYR A 16 -5.26 -3.33 -1.18
C TYR A 16 -6.55 -3.44 -1.99
N PHE A 17 -7.69 -3.69 -1.33
CA PHE A 17 -8.98 -3.74 -2.02
C PHE A 17 -9.34 -2.39 -2.67
N ALA A 18 -9.15 -1.27 -1.97
CA ALA A 18 -9.41 0.06 -2.50
C ALA A 18 -8.51 0.39 -3.71
N VAL A 19 -7.24 -0.03 -3.66
CA VAL A 19 -6.27 0.13 -4.74
C VAL A 19 -6.64 -0.69 -5.97
N ILE A 20 -6.98 -1.98 -5.81
CA ILE A 20 -7.42 -2.85 -6.91
C ILE A 20 -8.67 -2.26 -7.58
N TRP A 21 -9.63 -1.79 -6.77
CA TRP A 21 -10.85 -1.17 -7.26
C TRP A 21 -10.58 0.14 -8.02
N ALA A 22 -9.75 1.02 -7.43
CA ALA A 22 -9.32 2.26 -8.06
C ALA A 22 -8.57 2.01 -9.37
N PHE A 23 -7.76 0.95 -9.45
CA PHE A 23 -7.04 0.58 -10.67
C PHE A 23 -7.95 0.09 -11.77
N ARG A 24 -8.90 -0.80 -11.46
CA ARG A 24 -9.90 -1.27 -12.43
C ARG A 24 -10.61 -0.09 -13.11
N ALA A 25 -10.88 0.98 -12.37
CA ALA A 25 -11.55 2.17 -12.88
C ALA A 25 -10.65 3.12 -13.70
N SER A 26 -9.33 3.09 -13.48
CA SER A 26 -8.39 4.14 -13.92
C SER A 26 -7.54 3.78 -15.14
N PHE A 27 -7.57 2.53 -15.62
CA PHE A 27 -6.76 2.05 -16.75
C PHE A 27 -6.99 2.79 -18.09
N ARG A 28 -8.04 3.59 -18.24
CA ARG A 28 -8.37 4.29 -19.51
C ARG A 28 -7.81 5.72 -19.63
N GLU A 29 -7.39 6.36 -18.54
CA GLU A 29 -6.99 7.78 -18.53
C GLU A 29 -5.63 8.01 -17.84
N LEU A 30 -4.65 7.16 -18.15
CA LEU A 30 -3.33 7.12 -17.49
C LEU A 30 -2.42 8.35 -17.71
N ARG A 31 -2.80 9.34 -18.53
CA ARG A 31 -1.85 10.35 -19.04
C ARG A 31 -1.47 11.44 -18.03
N SER A 32 -2.32 11.76 -17.04
CA SER A 32 -2.07 12.84 -16.07
C SER A 32 -1.58 12.37 -14.71
N ALA A 33 -1.84 11.11 -14.34
CA ALA A 33 -1.56 10.57 -13.01
C ALA A 33 -0.42 9.52 -12.97
N THR A 34 0.31 9.34 -14.08
CA THR A 34 1.37 8.32 -14.26
C THR A 34 2.44 8.34 -13.19
N TRP A 35 2.83 9.52 -12.69
CA TRP A 35 3.88 9.64 -11.68
C TRP A 35 3.46 9.05 -10.33
N TRP A 36 2.24 9.34 -9.88
CA TRP A 36 1.68 8.79 -8.65
C TRP A 36 1.42 7.29 -8.77
N PHE A 37 1.02 6.83 -9.96
CA PHE A 37 0.90 5.42 -10.30
C PHE A 37 2.26 4.68 -10.21
N ALA A 38 3.29 5.20 -10.87
CA ALA A 38 4.63 4.58 -10.85
C ALA A 38 5.22 4.55 -9.43
N THR A 39 5.02 5.63 -8.66
CA THR A 39 5.48 5.73 -7.27
C THR A 39 4.76 4.72 -6.38
N GLU A 40 3.44 4.62 -6.51
CA GLU A 40 2.62 3.65 -5.78
C GLU A 40 3.05 2.21 -6.06
N PHE A 41 3.19 1.85 -7.33
CA PHE A 41 3.58 0.51 -7.75
C PHE A 41 4.98 0.16 -7.26
N THR A 42 5.92 1.12 -7.35
CA THR A 42 7.31 0.94 -6.88
C THR A 42 7.36 0.71 -5.38
N ILE A 43 6.63 1.51 -4.59
CA ILE A 43 6.59 1.36 -3.13
C ILE A 43 5.90 0.05 -2.74
N LEU A 44 4.81 -0.33 -3.42
CA LEU A 44 4.06 -1.55 -3.12
C LEU A 44 4.86 -2.81 -3.45
N ALA A 45 5.39 -2.89 -4.67
CA ALA A 45 6.21 -3.99 -5.13
C ALA A 45 7.49 -4.07 -4.29
N GLY A 46 8.14 -2.94 -4.03
CA GLY A 46 9.29 -2.85 -3.15
C GLY A 46 9.00 -3.37 -1.75
N ALA A 47 7.88 -2.98 -1.14
CA ALA A 47 7.48 -3.45 0.19
C ALA A 47 7.19 -4.96 0.23
N ILE A 48 6.63 -5.54 -0.84
CA ILE A 48 6.39 -6.98 -0.94
C ILE A 48 7.70 -7.74 -1.11
N ILE A 49 8.55 -7.31 -2.05
CA ILE A 49 9.84 -7.95 -2.37
C ILE A 49 10.79 -7.85 -1.18
N LEU A 50 10.97 -6.66 -0.59
CA LEU A 50 11.85 -6.46 0.57
C LEU A 50 11.37 -7.25 1.79
N ARG A 51 10.05 -7.38 1.98
CA ARG A 51 9.49 -8.22 3.04
C ARG A 51 9.84 -9.69 2.80
N GLY A 52 9.65 -10.19 1.59
CA GLY A 52 10.03 -11.55 1.21
C GLY A 52 11.53 -11.78 1.41
N LEU A 53 12.38 -10.90 0.87
CA LEU A 53 13.83 -10.96 1.05
C LEU A 53 14.24 -10.95 2.51
N TYR A 54 13.60 -10.13 3.35
CA TYR A 54 13.91 -10.09 4.77
C TYR A 54 13.61 -11.42 5.47
N TRP A 55 12.40 -11.95 5.28
CA TRP A 55 11.93 -13.14 6.01
C TRP A 55 12.47 -14.45 5.43
N ASP A 56 12.56 -14.55 4.11
CA ASP A 56 12.85 -15.79 3.40
C ASP A 56 14.35 -15.94 3.10
N VAL A 57 15.12 -14.85 3.09
CA VAL A 57 16.54 -14.86 2.71
C VAL A 57 17.43 -14.30 3.83
N ALA A 58 17.24 -13.04 4.23
CA ALA A 58 18.14 -12.36 5.16
C ALA A 58 18.11 -13.00 6.56
N LEU A 59 16.93 -13.27 7.12
CA LEU A 59 16.81 -13.87 8.45
C LEU A 59 17.38 -15.31 8.51
N PRO A 60 17.08 -16.21 7.55
CA PRO A 60 17.72 -17.53 7.49
C PRO A 60 19.24 -17.45 7.31
N LEU A 61 19.74 -16.56 6.45
CA LEU A 61 21.19 -16.38 6.26
C LEU A 61 21.86 -15.87 7.54
N MET A 62 21.27 -14.88 8.22
CA MET A 62 21.80 -14.40 9.50
C MET A 62 21.88 -15.52 10.54
N ARG A 63 20.86 -16.39 10.61
CA ARG A 63 20.88 -17.55 11.52
C ARG A 63 21.96 -18.57 11.19
N LEU A 64 22.35 -18.69 9.91
CA LEU A 64 23.35 -19.65 9.46
C LEU A 64 24.79 -19.14 9.63
N TRP A 65 25.03 -17.86 9.32
CA TRP A 65 26.38 -17.29 9.31
C TRP A 65 26.76 -16.59 10.62
N VAL A 66 25.80 -15.97 11.32
CA VAL A 66 26.06 -15.19 12.55
C VAL A 66 24.93 -15.42 13.57
N PRO A 67 24.83 -16.62 14.16
CA PRO A 67 23.67 -17.03 14.96
C PRO A 67 23.44 -16.15 16.19
N ASP A 68 24.48 -15.74 16.90
CA ASP A 68 24.36 -14.88 18.09
C ASP A 68 23.79 -13.51 17.76
N PHE A 69 24.21 -12.92 16.63
CA PHE A 69 23.65 -11.68 16.12
C PHE A 69 22.19 -11.86 15.68
N ALA A 70 21.85 -12.98 15.05
CA ALA A 70 20.47 -13.26 14.62
C ALA A 70 19.50 -13.36 15.81
N VAL A 71 19.96 -13.92 16.94
CA VAL A 71 19.19 -13.95 18.20
C VAL A 71 19.03 -12.54 18.76
N GLN A 72 20.13 -11.78 18.92
CA GLN A 72 20.07 -10.40 19.41
C GLN A 72 19.17 -9.51 18.53
N TRP A 73 19.27 -9.64 17.21
CA TRP A 73 18.46 -8.92 16.25
C TRP A 73 16.98 -9.32 16.32
N SER A 74 16.70 -10.62 16.45
CA SER A 74 15.33 -11.11 16.63
C SER A 74 14.73 -10.65 17.94
N ASP A 75 15.52 -10.58 19.03
CA ASP A 75 15.05 -10.08 20.34
C ASP A 75 14.83 -8.57 20.33
N ALA A 76 15.73 -7.81 19.69
CA ALA A 76 15.64 -6.36 19.56
C ALA A 76 14.41 -5.94 18.73
N THR A 77 14.20 -6.58 17.59
CA THR A 77 13.09 -6.25 16.68
C THR A 77 11.79 -6.97 17.02
N ARG A 78 11.88 -8.09 17.74
CA ARG A 78 10.83 -9.08 18.01
C ARG A 78 10.10 -9.56 16.75
N GLY A 79 10.69 -9.37 15.57
CA GLY A 79 10.02 -9.47 14.26
C GLY A 79 8.86 -8.48 14.04
N ARG A 80 8.40 -7.81 15.10
CA ARG A 80 7.22 -6.95 15.14
C ARG A 80 7.51 -5.56 14.60
N MET A 81 8.68 -5.00 14.91
CA MET A 81 9.11 -3.72 14.36
C MET A 81 9.26 -3.78 12.84
N ILE A 82 9.81 -4.88 12.32
CA ILE A 82 9.96 -5.10 10.88
C ILE A 82 8.60 -5.18 10.19
N ASN A 83 7.63 -5.85 10.81
CA ASN A 83 6.25 -5.87 10.31
C ASN A 83 5.60 -4.49 10.30
N ILE A 84 5.89 -3.62 11.28
CA ILE A 84 5.40 -2.24 11.31
C ILE A 84 6.01 -1.43 10.15
N VAL A 85 7.32 -1.52 9.93
CA VAL A 85 8.00 -0.81 8.82
C VAL A 85 7.38 -1.18 7.47
N PHE A 86 7.25 -2.47 7.17
CA PHE A 86 6.61 -2.90 5.93
C PHE A 86 5.13 -2.54 5.87
N GLY A 87 4.43 -2.52 7.01
CA GLY A 87 3.06 -2.05 7.10
C GLY A 87 2.92 -0.56 6.75
N LEU A 88 3.84 0.27 7.21
CA LEU A 88 3.89 1.71 6.90
C LEU A 88 4.24 1.96 5.43
N MET A 89 5.16 1.18 4.85
CA MET A 89 5.45 1.27 3.41
C MET A 89 4.22 0.97 2.56
N LYS A 90 3.43 -0.04 2.93
CA LYS A 90 2.16 -0.36 2.25
C LYS A 90 1.14 0.77 2.40
N MET A 91 0.99 1.34 3.60
CA MET A 91 0.15 2.52 3.81
C MET A 91 0.55 3.72 2.95
N ALA A 92 1.87 3.96 2.79
CA ALA A 92 2.38 5.01 1.93
C ALA A 92 2.01 4.77 0.45
N SER A 93 2.14 3.54 -0.02
CA SER A 93 1.66 3.15 -1.35
C SER A 93 0.15 3.41 -1.52
N PHE A 94 -0.68 3.04 -0.54
CA PHE A 94 -2.13 3.32 -0.62
C PHE A 94 -2.46 4.80 -0.66
N PHE A 95 -1.70 5.64 0.06
CA PHE A 95 -1.85 7.08 -0.06
C PHE A 95 -1.56 7.56 -1.49
N CYS A 96 -0.48 7.06 -2.11
CA CYS A 96 -0.16 7.37 -3.51
C CYS A 96 -1.24 6.87 -4.48
N ALA A 97 -1.82 5.68 -4.26
CA ALA A 97 -2.92 5.14 -5.06
C ALA A 97 -4.16 6.06 -5.00
N LEU A 98 -4.54 6.46 -3.79
CA LEU A 98 -5.68 7.34 -3.55
C LEU A 98 -5.46 8.74 -4.12
N LYS A 99 -4.22 9.25 -4.05
CA LYS A 99 -3.84 10.50 -4.71
C LYS A 99 -3.88 10.40 -6.23
N CYS A 100 -3.40 9.31 -6.81
CA CYS A 100 -3.52 9.03 -8.23
C CYS A 100 -5.00 9.07 -8.65
N ARG A 101 -5.87 8.36 -7.91
CA ARG A 101 -7.31 8.35 -8.15
C ARG A 101 -7.94 9.74 -8.05
N GLN A 102 -7.56 10.53 -7.04
CA GLN A 102 -8.07 11.90 -6.87
C GLN A 102 -7.64 12.82 -8.03
N MET A 103 -6.43 12.68 -8.56
CA MET A 103 -5.94 13.47 -9.70
C MET A 103 -6.70 13.16 -10.99
N LEU A 104 -7.24 11.95 -11.12
CA LEU A 104 -8.09 11.54 -12.25
C LEU A 104 -9.52 12.10 -12.17
N ILE A 105 -9.94 12.65 -11.02
CA ILE A 105 -11.23 13.34 -10.88
C ILE A 105 -11.11 14.74 -11.52
N PRO A 106 -12.10 15.19 -12.32
CA PRO A 106 -12.13 16.54 -12.85
C PRO A 106 -11.97 17.60 -11.76
N GLU A 107 -11.24 18.68 -12.04
CA GLU A 107 -10.90 19.70 -11.03
C GLU A 107 -12.12 20.30 -10.34
N ALA A 108 -13.20 20.53 -11.07
CA ALA A 108 -14.45 21.07 -10.55
C ALA A 108 -15.13 20.19 -9.49
N GLU A 109 -14.90 18.87 -9.51
CA GLU A 109 -15.50 17.93 -8.54
C GLU A 109 -14.51 17.54 -7.44
N ARG A 110 -13.21 17.78 -7.62
CA ARG A 110 -12.13 17.23 -6.79
C ARG A 110 -12.24 17.61 -5.31
N GLU A 111 -12.74 18.80 -5.00
CA GLU A 111 -12.93 19.28 -3.61
C GLU A 111 -13.95 18.42 -2.82
N GLN A 112 -14.95 17.85 -3.50
CA GLN A 112 -15.96 17.00 -2.88
C GLN A 112 -15.44 15.58 -2.60
N TRP A 113 -14.28 15.23 -3.18
CA TRP A 113 -13.68 13.90 -3.13
C TRP A 113 -12.26 13.94 -2.54
N PRO A 114 -12.14 14.09 -1.20
CA PRO A 114 -10.86 14.02 -0.52
C PRO A 114 -10.22 12.62 -0.69
N ASN A 115 -8.89 12.52 -0.59
CA ASN A 115 -8.13 11.30 -0.95
C ASN A 115 -8.73 10.01 -0.35
N TRP A 116 -9.14 10.04 0.91
CA TRP A 116 -9.67 8.88 1.62
C TRP A 116 -11.05 8.41 1.11
N ARG A 117 -11.79 9.27 0.40
CA ARG A 117 -13.04 8.92 -0.32
C ARG A 117 -12.87 8.83 -1.84
N ALA A 118 -11.74 9.24 -2.39
CA ALA A 118 -11.53 9.34 -3.84
C ALA A 118 -11.74 7.99 -4.58
N TRP A 119 -11.51 6.86 -3.92
CA TRP A 119 -11.77 5.53 -4.46
C TRP A 119 -13.27 5.24 -4.69
N MET A 120 -14.17 5.93 -4.00
CA MET A 120 -15.62 5.83 -4.17
C MET A 120 -16.16 6.76 -5.27
N HIS A 121 -15.33 7.64 -5.85
CA HIS A 121 -15.79 8.56 -6.89
C HIS A 121 -16.38 7.78 -8.07
N PRO A 122 -17.63 8.07 -8.47
CA PRO A 122 -18.30 7.39 -9.57
C PRO A 122 -17.64 7.77 -10.90
N THR A 123 -16.64 6.99 -11.30
CA THR A 123 -16.08 7.04 -12.65
C THR A 123 -17.12 6.68 -13.70
N LYS A 124 -16.89 7.08 -14.96
CA LYS A 124 -17.71 6.69 -16.13
C LYS A 124 -17.93 5.17 -16.28
N ILE A 125 -17.21 4.33 -15.54
CA ILE A 125 -17.52 2.90 -15.36
C ILE A 125 -18.57 2.78 -14.25
N ARG A 126 -19.83 2.90 -14.65
CA ARG A 126 -21.02 2.77 -13.81
C ARG A 126 -21.51 1.32 -13.81
N LEU A 127 -21.82 0.76 -12.64
CA LEU A 127 -22.49 -0.55 -12.53
C LEU A 127 -24.01 -0.41 -12.79
N LEU A 128 -24.58 0.76 -12.51
CA LEU A 128 -25.94 1.16 -12.87
C LEU A 128 -25.96 2.63 -13.31
N PRO A 129 -26.65 2.97 -14.42
CA PRO A 129 -26.80 4.36 -14.83
C PRO A 129 -27.85 5.04 -13.94
N TRP A 130 -27.47 6.11 -13.24
CA TRP A 130 -28.45 7.05 -12.68
C TRP A 130 -28.81 8.08 -13.73
N ARG A 131 -30.12 8.27 -13.89
CA ARG A 131 -30.78 9.33 -14.66
C ARG A 131 -30.79 10.62 -13.86
#